data_AF-A0A523DW20-F1
#
_entry.id   AF-A0A523DW20-F1
#
_cell.length_a   1.000
_cell.length_b   1.000
_cell.length_c   1.000
_cell.angle_alpha   90.00
_cell.angle_beta   90.00
_cell.angle_gamma   90.00
#
_symmetry.space_group_name_H-M   'P 1'
#
loop_
_entity.id
_entity.type
_entity.pdbx_description
1 polymer ?
#
loop_
_entity_poly.entity_id
_entity_poly.type
_entity_poly.pdbx_seq_one_letter_code
_entity_poly.pdbx_strand_id
1 'polypeptide(L)'
;MGTACDVVVPKAPPPGPYPIGRRGFNAAVPGILALEKGEQYLALGEWERARKLLQEAAAANNPDLPMAHWQLATVFLRLGEVDRSLEILIAMESRYPNQFEVVSGLGFGFYFKRSYEKARGYLERAMALRPPPTTLLNALGDCRQILGDATKAKEVFERSLGLDPDQDAVKERLESLGGQP
;
A
#
# COMPACT_ATOMS: atom_id res chain seq x y z
N MET A 1 -9.63 21.46 63.66
CA MET A 1 -10.63 20.55 63.08
C MET A 1 -11.21 21.21 61.85
N GLY A 2 -11.21 20.52 60.70
CA GLY A 2 -11.97 20.91 59.50
C GLY A 2 -11.17 21.55 58.36
N THR A 3 -10.35 20.77 57.63
CA THR A 3 -9.95 21.12 56.26
C THR A 3 -11.02 20.62 55.29
N ALA A 4 -11.66 21.56 54.60
CA ALA A 4 -12.51 21.28 53.44
C ALA A 4 -11.61 20.97 52.23
N CYS A 5 -11.86 19.85 51.56
CA CYS A 5 -11.22 19.50 50.29
C CYS A 5 -11.97 20.22 49.16
N ASP A 6 -11.41 21.31 48.63
CA ASP A 6 -11.76 21.85 47.32
C ASP A 6 -11.15 20.96 46.24
N VAL A 7 -11.96 20.11 45.62
CA VAL A 7 -11.56 19.35 44.43
C VAL A 7 -11.79 20.23 43.21
N VAL A 8 -10.70 20.79 42.67
CA VAL A 8 -10.71 21.46 41.37
C VAL A 8 -10.96 20.41 40.29
N VAL A 9 -12.13 20.46 39.65
CA VAL A 9 -12.45 19.65 38.47
C VAL A 9 -11.81 20.32 37.24
N PRO A 10 -10.91 19.65 36.49
CA PRO A 10 -10.38 20.25 35.27
C PRO A 10 -11.45 20.26 34.17
N LYS A 11 -11.65 21.44 33.56
CA LYS A 11 -12.48 21.68 32.37
C LYS A 11 -12.05 20.71 31.24
N ALA A 12 -12.99 19.91 30.75
CA ALA A 12 -12.76 19.03 29.61
C ALA A 12 -12.43 19.85 28.33
N PRO A 13 -11.50 19.37 27.47
CA PRO A 13 -11.22 20.01 26.18
C PRO A 13 -12.40 19.84 25.21
N PRO A 14 -12.56 20.73 24.21
CA PRO A 14 -13.65 20.64 23.24
C PRO A 14 -13.53 19.36 22.40
N PRO A 15 -14.66 18.73 22.00
CA PRO A 15 -14.63 17.50 21.23
C PRO A 15 -14.04 17.75 19.83
N GLY A 16 -13.01 16.97 19.49
CA GLY A 16 -12.46 16.92 18.14
C GLY A 16 -13.43 16.28 17.13
N PRO A 17 -13.18 16.43 15.82
CA PRO A 17 -14.15 16.12 14.75
C PRO A 17 -14.45 14.63 14.52
N TYR A 18 -13.94 13.73 15.37
CA TYR A 18 -14.19 12.30 15.28
C TYR A 18 -14.52 11.73 16.66
N PRO A 19 -15.58 10.93 16.80
CA PRO A 19 -15.80 10.20 18.04
C PRO A 19 -14.61 9.27 18.25
N ILE A 20 -13.72 9.63 19.18
CA ILE A 20 -12.69 8.74 19.70
C ILE A 20 -13.43 7.74 20.60
N GLY A 21 -14.16 6.82 19.98
CA GLY A 21 -14.43 5.56 20.64
C GLY A 21 -13.07 5.01 20.99
N ARG A 22 -12.79 4.82 22.29
CA ARG A 22 -11.68 3.96 22.72
C ARG A 22 -11.98 2.58 22.13
N ARG A 23 -11.54 2.34 20.89
CA ARG A 23 -11.38 0.99 20.38
C ARG A 23 -10.21 0.47 21.21
N GLY A 24 -10.54 -0.10 22.37
CA GLY A 24 -9.54 -0.67 23.26
C GLY A 24 -8.66 -1.57 22.42
N PHE A 25 -7.34 -1.41 22.53
CA PHE A 25 -6.38 -2.35 21.99
C PHE A 25 -6.74 -3.73 22.56
N ASN A 26 -7.46 -4.54 21.79
CA ASN A 26 -7.88 -5.85 22.24
C ASN A 26 -6.80 -6.85 21.82
N ALA A 27 -5.79 -6.98 22.69
CA ALA A 27 -4.70 -7.95 22.52
C ALA A 27 -5.20 -9.41 22.36
N ALA A 28 -6.47 -9.67 22.68
CA ALA A 28 -7.10 -10.98 22.48
C ALA A 28 -7.47 -11.26 21.01
N VAL A 29 -7.43 -10.26 20.12
CA VAL A 29 -7.64 -10.47 18.67
C VAL A 29 -6.44 -11.26 18.14
N PRO A 30 -6.64 -12.52 17.68
CA PRO A 30 -5.52 -13.34 17.22
C PRO A 30 -4.79 -12.66 16.06
N GLY A 31 -3.47 -12.58 16.15
CA GLY A 31 -2.61 -11.97 15.13
C GLY A 31 -2.42 -10.45 15.23
N ILE A 32 -3.23 -9.72 16.02
CA ILE A 32 -3.15 -8.24 16.06
C ILE A 32 -1.80 -7.73 16.57
N LEU A 33 -1.23 -8.36 17.60
CA LEU A 33 0.05 -7.92 18.16
C LEU A 33 1.19 -8.14 17.17
N ALA A 34 1.13 -9.24 16.40
CA ALA A 34 2.11 -9.54 15.37
C ALA A 34 1.99 -8.57 14.20
N LEU A 35 0.76 -8.22 13.79
CA LEU A 35 0.49 -7.20 12.79
C LEU A 35 1.11 -5.85 13.17
N GLU A 36 0.77 -5.33 14.35
CA GLU A 36 1.23 -4.03 14.85
C GLU A 36 2.76 -3.95 14.95
N LYS A 37 3.41 -5.01 15.43
CA LYS A 37 4.88 -5.08 15.44
C LYS A 37 5.44 -5.18 14.02
N GLY A 38 4.79 -5.94 13.14
CA GLY A 38 5.16 -6.04 11.73
C GLY A 38 5.15 -4.67 11.05
N GLU A 39 4.13 -3.86 11.31
CA GLU A 39 4.01 -2.49 10.81
C GLU A 39 5.14 -1.57 11.30
N GLN A 40 5.58 -1.73 12.55
CA GLN A 40 6.74 -0.98 13.05
C GLN A 40 8.00 -1.34 12.26
N TYR A 41 8.24 -2.62 11.98
CA TYR A 41 9.37 -3.02 11.14
C TYR A 41 9.22 -2.61 9.68
N LEU A 42 8.00 -2.53 9.14
CA LEU A 42 7.74 -1.94 7.82
C LEU A 42 8.18 -0.48 7.76
N ALA A 43 7.81 0.31 8.78
CA ALA A 43 8.19 1.72 8.87
C ALA A 43 9.71 1.91 8.99
N LEU A 44 10.41 0.96 9.62
CA LEU A 44 11.87 0.94 9.72
C LEU A 44 12.57 0.38 8.46
N GLY A 45 11.82 -0.13 7.48
CA GLY A 45 12.38 -0.77 6.29
C GLY A 45 13.02 -2.13 6.57
N GLU A 46 12.77 -2.74 7.73
CA GLU A 46 13.29 -4.05 8.10
C GLU A 46 12.39 -5.18 7.57
N TRP A 47 12.39 -5.33 6.24
CA TRP A 47 11.48 -6.21 5.49
C TRP A 47 11.48 -7.66 5.99
N GLU A 48 12.64 -8.19 6.37
CA GLU A 48 12.77 -9.56 6.85
C GLU A 48 12.12 -9.79 8.22
N ARG A 49 12.25 -8.82 9.14
CA ARG A 49 11.59 -8.88 10.45
C ARG A 49 10.09 -8.68 10.31
N ALA A 50 9.69 -7.73 9.44
CA ALA A 50 8.29 -7.52 9.08
C ALA A 50 7.66 -8.78 8.48
N ARG A 51 8.35 -9.46 7.55
CA ARG A 51 7.90 -10.72 6.94
C ARG A 51 7.50 -11.74 7.99
N LYS A 52 8.38 -12.02 8.95
CA LYS A 52 8.15 -13.02 10.00
C LYS A 52 6.88 -12.70 10.80
N LEU A 53 6.76 -11.45 11.26
CA LEU A 53 5.63 -11.03 12.10
C LEU A 53 4.30 -10.98 11.32
N LEU A 54 4.33 -10.56 10.05
CA LEU A 54 3.15 -10.55 9.20
C LEU A 54 2.72 -11.96 8.79
N GLN A 55 3.65 -12.92 8.66
CA GLN A 55 3.33 -14.34 8.50
C GLN A 55 2.63 -14.88 9.75
N GLU A 56 3.13 -14.56 10.94
CA GLU A 56 2.47 -14.92 12.21
C GLU A 56 1.06 -14.32 12.29
N ALA A 57 0.88 -13.06 11.89
CA ALA A 57 -0.42 -12.39 11.85
C ALA A 57 -1.38 -13.03 10.85
N ALA A 58 -0.92 -13.34 9.63
CA ALA A 58 -1.72 -13.98 8.59
C ALA A 58 -2.08 -15.43 8.94
N ALA A 59 -1.20 -16.15 9.64
CA ALA A 59 -1.43 -17.53 10.08
C ALA A 59 -2.53 -17.64 11.15
N ALA A 60 -2.84 -16.56 11.86
CA ALA A 60 -3.99 -16.50 12.75
C ALA A 60 -5.34 -16.65 12.00
N ASN A 61 -5.33 -16.57 10.66
CA ASN A 61 -6.47 -16.73 9.75
C ASN A 61 -7.71 -15.96 10.23
N ASN A 62 -7.47 -14.75 10.73
CA ASN A 62 -8.48 -13.91 11.31
C ASN A 62 -9.21 -13.14 10.20
N PRO A 63 -10.53 -13.37 9.99
CA PRO A 63 -11.29 -12.69 8.95
C PRO A 63 -11.34 -11.16 9.12
N ASP A 64 -11.11 -10.67 10.35
CA ASP A 64 -11.11 -9.24 10.68
C ASP A 64 -9.75 -8.57 10.42
N LEU A 65 -8.71 -9.33 10.06
CA LEU A 65 -7.37 -8.82 9.77
C LEU A 65 -6.92 -9.08 8.32
N PRO A 66 -7.72 -8.68 7.30
CA PRO A 66 -7.28 -8.83 5.92
C PRO A 66 -6.00 -8.02 5.64
N MET A 67 -5.73 -7.01 6.47
CA MET A 67 -4.55 -6.15 6.38
C MET A 67 -3.23 -6.90 6.51
N ALA A 68 -3.18 -7.93 7.35
CA ALA A 68 -1.99 -8.76 7.49
C ALA A 68 -1.59 -9.41 6.15
N HIS A 69 -2.58 -9.83 5.35
CA HIS A 69 -2.32 -10.51 4.08
C HIS A 69 -1.76 -9.57 3.01
N TRP A 70 -2.34 -8.39 2.78
CA TRP A 70 -1.80 -7.50 1.73
C TRP A 70 -0.51 -6.82 2.16
N GLN A 71 -0.30 -6.56 3.47
CA GLN A 71 1.00 -6.08 3.97
C GLN A 71 2.07 -7.14 3.79
N LEU A 72 1.77 -8.41 4.10
CA LEU A 72 2.68 -9.53 3.83
C LEU A 72 3.00 -9.64 2.33
N ALA A 73 2.00 -9.53 1.46
CA ALA A 73 2.22 -9.52 0.02
C ALA A 73 3.12 -8.36 -0.42
N THR A 74 2.92 -7.17 0.15
CA THR A 74 3.78 -6.00 -0.11
C THR A 74 5.23 -6.28 0.30
N VAL A 75 5.45 -6.92 1.44
CA VAL A 75 6.80 -7.37 1.86
C VAL A 75 7.38 -8.36 0.88
N PHE A 76 6.60 -9.33 0.40
CA PHE A 76 7.07 -10.27 -0.61
C PHE A 76 7.48 -9.58 -1.91
N LEU A 77 6.74 -8.57 -2.38
CA LEU A 77 7.17 -7.78 -3.54
C LEU A 77 8.50 -7.07 -3.28
N ARG A 78 8.68 -6.50 -2.09
CA ARG A 78 9.94 -5.82 -1.71
C ARG A 78 11.14 -6.77 -1.65
N LEU A 79 10.91 -8.00 -1.21
CA LEU A 79 11.94 -9.04 -1.14
C LEU A 79 12.16 -9.76 -2.48
N GLY A 80 11.42 -9.40 -3.54
CA GLY A 80 11.49 -10.06 -4.84
C GLY A 80 10.79 -11.43 -4.90
N GLU A 81 10.06 -11.82 -3.85
CA GLU A 81 9.25 -13.03 -3.78
C GLU A 81 7.89 -12.84 -4.51
N VAL A 82 7.95 -12.44 -5.78
CA VAL A 82 6.78 -11.98 -6.56
C VAL A 82 5.67 -13.03 -6.65
N ASP A 83 6.01 -14.30 -6.85
CA ASP A 83 5.02 -15.37 -6.99
C ASP A 83 4.21 -15.58 -5.70
N ARG A 84 4.86 -15.53 -4.53
CA ARG A 84 4.17 -15.62 -3.23
C ARG A 84 3.28 -14.42 -2.98
N SER A 85 3.72 -13.23 -3.37
CA SER A 85 2.88 -12.04 -3.30
C SER A 85 1.62 -12.21 -4.15
N LEU A 86 1.76 -12.67 -5.40
CA LEU A 86 0.63 -12.82 -6.30
C LEU A 86 -0.36 -13.87 -5.81
N GLU A 87 0.11 -14.99 -5.24
CA GLU A 87 -0.75 -16.01 -4.64
C GLU A 87 -1.67 -15.42 -3.57
N ILE A 88 -1.11 -14.65 -2.62
CA ILE A 88 -1.88 -14.01 -1.56
C ILE A 88 -2.87 -12.99 -2.13
N LEU A 89 -2.41 -12.14 -3.05
CA LEU A 89 -3.23 -11.05 -3.58
C LEU A 89 -4.38 -11.57 -4.47
N ILE A 90 -4.18 -12.64 -5.22
CA ILE A 90 -5.24 -13.27 -6.04
C ILE A 90 -6.33 -13.86 -5.11
N ALA A 91 -5.92 -14.53 -4.03
CA ALA A 91 -6.87 -15.02 -3.02
C ALA A 91 -7.62 -13.85 -2.36
N MET A 92 -6.95 -12.73 -2.12
CA MET A 92 -7.56 -11.53 -1.55
C MET A 92 -8.53 -10.84 -2.51
N GLU A 93 -8.24 -10.77 -3.81
CA GLU A 93 -9.14 -10.12 -4.79
C GLU A 93 -10.51 -10.79 -4.82
N SER A 94 -10.57 -12.10 -4.63
CA SER A 94 -11.83 -12.85 -4.62
C SER A 94 -12.74 -12.46 -3.44
N ARG A 95 -12.16 -12.03 -2.31
CA ARG A 95 -12.88 -11.63 -1.09
C ARG A 95 -13.10 -10.12 -1.01
N TYR A 96 -12.17 -9.36 -1.56
CA TYR A 96 -12.13 -7.91 -1.49
C TYR A 96 -11.95 -7.30 -2.89
N PRO A 97 -12.88 -7.56 -3.82
CA PRO A 97 -12.82 -6.99 -5.14
C PRO A 97 -12.94 -5.47 -5.00
N ASN A 98 -11.98 -4.73 -5.54
CA ASN A 98 -11.91 -3.25 -5.49
C ASN A 98 -11.33 -2.63 -4.21
N GLN A 99 -10.65 -3.41 -3.35
CA GLN A 99 -9.74 -2.80 -2.38
C GLN A 99 -8.47 -2.32 -3.07
N PHE A 100 -8.14 -1.04 -2.91
CA PHE A 100 -6.99 -0.43 -3.60
C PHE A 100 -5.69 -1.19 -3.31
N GLU A 101 -5.42 -1.54 -2.06
CA GLU A 101 -4.19 -2.22 -1.63
C GLU A 101 -4.02 -3.55 -2.36
N VAL A 102 -5.12 -4.28 -2.56
CA VAL A 102 -5.13 -5.56 -3.27
C VAL A 102 -4.94 -5.34 -4.77
N VAL A 103 -5.72 -4.45 -5.38
CA VAL A 103 -5.70 -4.21 -6.83
C VAL A 103 -4.37 -3.59 -7.28
N SER A 104 -3.84 -2.61 -6.53
CA SER A 104 -2.52 -2.02 -6.80
C SER A 104 -1.40 -3.02 -6.54
N GLY A 105 -1.49 -3.83 -5.48
CA GLY A 105 -0.56 -4.92 -5.20
C GLY A 105 -0.48 -5.91 -6.37
N LEU A 106 -1.63 -6.29 -6.96
CA LEU A 106 -1.66 -7.14 -8.16
C LEU A 106 -1.02 -6.46 -9.36
N GLY A 107 -1.28 -5.16 -9.55
CA GLY A 107 -0.63 -4.35 -10.57
C GLY A 107 0.89 -4.40 -10.48
N PHE A 108 1.43 -4.13 -9.29
CA PHE A 108 2.87 -4.20 -9.04
C PHE A 108 3.42 -5.63 -9.14
N GLY A 109 2.70 -6.63 -8.63
CA GLY A 109 3.11 -8.03 -8.72
C GLY A 109 3.23 -8.51 -10.17
N PHE A 110 2.25 -8.20 -11.01
CA PHE A 110 2.34 -8.53 -12.44
C PHE A 110 3.40 -7.70 -13.17
N TYR A 111 3.63 -6.45 -12.76
CA TYR A 111 4.71 -5.61 -13.28
C TYR A 111 6.08 -6.25 -13.00
N PHE A 112 6.37 -6.63 -11.76
CA PHE A 112 7.63 -7.30 -11.41
C PHE A 112 7.75 -8.69 -12.05
N LYS A 113 6.63 -9.38 -12.29
CA LYS A 113 6.57 -10.63 -13.06
C LYS A 113 6.74 -10.41 -14.57
N ARG A 114 6.90 -9.16 -15.04
CA ARG A 114 7.02 -8.78 -16.46
C ARG A 114 5.79 -9.15 -17.31
N SER A 115 4.64 -9.32 -16.66
CA SER A 115 3.35 -9.55 -17.32
C SER A 115 2.65 -8.21 -17.55
N TYR A 116 3.21 -7.39 -18.45
CA TYR A 116 2.88 -5.97 -18.56
C TYR A 116 1.44 -5.68 -18.97
N GLU A 117 0.79 -6.52 -19.79
CA GLU A 117 -0.62 -6.36 -20.14
C GLU A 117 -1.55 -6.54 -18.93
N LYS A 118 -1.26 -7.56 -18.10
CA LYS A 118 -1.99 -7.78 -16.85
C LYS A 118 -1.72 -6.65 -15.87
N ALA A 119 -0.46 -6.28 -15.70
CA ALA A 119 -0.04 -5.18 -14.83
C ALA A 119 -0.78 -3.90 -15.18
N ARG A 120 -0.78 -3.50 -16.46
CA ARG A 120 -1.51 -2.34 -16.97
C ARG A 120 -2.98 -2.35 -16.56
N GLY A 121 -3.68 -3.48 -16.78
CA GLY A 121 -5.11 -3.59 -16.44
C GLY A 121 -5.38 -3.41 -14.94
N TYR A 122 -4.54 -3.98 -14.08
CA TYR A 122 -4.66 -3.81 -12.63
C TYR A 122 -4.27 -2.40 -12.16
N LEU A 123 -3.21 -1.82 -12.69
CA LEU A 123 -2.76 -0.47 -12.35
C LEU A 123 -3.80 0.58 -12.76
N GLU A 124 -4.44 0.43 -13.92
CA GLU A 124 -5.53 1.29 -14.37
C GLU A 124 -6.77 1.18 -13.48
N ARG A 125 -7.14 -0.05 -13.10
CA ARG A 125 -8.20 -0.26 -12.11
C ARG A 125 -7.86 0.41 -10.78
N ALA A 126 -6.64 0.25 -10.28
CA ALA A 126 -6.22 0.88 -9.03
C ALA A 126 -6.28 2.42 -9.10
N MET A 127 -5.86 3.01 -10.22
CA MET A 127 -5.96 4.46 -10.46
C MET A 127 -7.41 4.97 -10.50
N ALA A 128 -8.37 4.13 -10.92
CA ALA A 128 -9.79 4.47 -10.90
C ALA A 128 -10.42 4.41 -9.49
N LEU A 129 -9.82 3.67 -8.55
CA LEU A 129 -10.34 3.50 -7.19
C LEU A 129 -9.97 4.68 -6.27
N ARG A 130 -8.75 5.22 -6.40
CA ARG A 130 -8.31 6.41 -5.66
C ARG A 130 -7.21 7.14 -6.41
N PRO A 131 -6.95 8.42 -6.08
CA PRO A 131 -5.83 9.16 -6.64
C PRO A 131 -4.52 8.35 -6.54
N PRO A 132 -3.85 8.05 -7.67
CA PRO A 132 -2.69 7.16 -7.66
C PRO A 132 -1.46 7.88 -7.08
N PRO A 133 -0.59 7.18 -6.34
CA PRO A 133 0.74 7.70 -6.04
C PRO A 133 1.63 7.70 -7.29
N THR A 134 2.70 8.49 -7.26
CA THR A 134 3.70 8.58 -8.34
C THR A 134 4.27 7.22 -8.71
N THR A 135 4.51 6.34 -7.72
CA THR A 135 4.99 4.97 -7.95
C THR A 135 4.07 4.12 -8.83
N LEU A 136 2.75 4.29 -8.70
CA LEU A 136 1.76 3.60 -9.53
C LEU A 136 1.75 4.17 -10.94
N LEU A 137 1.80 5.50 -11.08
CA LEU A 137 1.90 6.16 -12.38
C LEU A 137 3.17 5.74 -13.11
N ASN A 138 4.32 5.70 -12.44
CA ASN A 138 5.58 5.28 -13.02
C ASN A 138 5.53 3.84 -13.53
N ALA A 139 5.00 2.91 -12.74
CA ALA A 139 4.84 1.52 -13.16
C ALA A 139 3.87 1.39 -14.36
N LEU A 140 2.81 2.20 -14.40
CA LEU A 140 1.86 2.21 -15.51
C LEU A 140 2.51 2.78 -16.79
N GLY A 141 3.29 3.86 -16.65
CA GLY A 141 4.07 4.45 -17.74
C GLY A 141 5.08 3.45 -18.31
N ASP A 142 5.81 2.75 -17.45
CA ASP A 142 6.74 1.69 -17.85
C ASP A 142 6.01 0.57 -18.60
N CYS A 143 4.86 0.11 -18.10
CA CYS A 143 4.04 -0.88 -18.80
C CYS A 143 3.61 -0.36 -20.18
N ARG A 144 3.14 0.88 -20.29
CA ARG A 144 2.68 1.47 -21.55
C ARG A 144 3.83 1.59 -22.56
N GLN A 145 5.01 2.01 -22.11
CA GLN A 145 6.21 2.11 -22.95
C GLN A 145 6.62 0.74 -23.49
N ILE A 146 6.69 -0.29 -22.63
CA ILE A 146 7.10 -1.64 -23.03
C ILE A 146 6.09 -2.27 -24.00
N LEU A 147 4.81 -1.96 -23.84
CA LEU A 147 3.74 -2.39 -24.73
C LEU A 147 3.67 -1.59 -26.04
N GLY A 148 4.58 -0.64 -26.27
CA GLY A 148 4.65 0.17 -27.48
C GLY A 148 3.69 1.35 -27.54
N ASP A 149 2.97 1.65 -26.45
CA ASP A 149 2.04 2.79 -26.36
C ASP A 149 2.78 4.03 -25.83
N ALA A 150 3.78 4.48 -26.59
CA ALA A 150 4.70 5.56 -26.21
C ALA A 150 3.98 6.88 -25.88
N THR A 151 2.93 7.21 -26.62
CA THR A 151 2.11 8.41 -26.40
C THR A 151 1.47 8.38 -25.01
N LYS A 152 0.82 7.28 -24.63
CA LYS A 152 0.21 7.18 -23.29
C LYS A 152 1.25 7.02 -22.19
N ALA A 153 2.39 6.40 -22.48
CA ALA A 153 3.49 6.35 -21.52
C ALA A 153 3.94 7.77 -21.16
N LYS A 154 4.13 8.63 -22.17
CA LYS A 154 4.47 10.05 -21.99
C LYS A 154 3.44 10.79 -21.14
N GLU A 155 2.16 10.69 -21.48
CA GLU A 155 1.08 11.34 -20.71
C GLU A 155 1.08 10.91 -19.23
N VAL A 156 1.29 9.61 -18.96
CA VAL A 156 1.29 9.08 -17.59
C VAL A 156 2.54 9.53 -16.81
N PHE A 157 3.70 9.57 -17.44
CA PHE A 157 4.92 10.08 -16.83
C PHE A 157 4.86 11.58 -16.56
N GLU A 158 4.30 12.37 -17.47
CA GLU A 158 4.06 13.81 -17.26
C GLU A 158 3.11 14.04 -16.08
N ARG A 159 2.05 13.23 -15.94
CA ARG A 159 1.17 13.27 -14.75
C ARG A 159 1.92 12.92 -13.47
N SER A 160 2.86 11.97 -13.51
CA SER A 160 3.70 11.62 -12.35
C SER A 160 4.59 12.80 -11.94
N LEU A 161 5.26 13.45 -12.91
CA LEU A 161 6.08 14.64 -12.66
C LEU A 161 5.27 15.85 -12.20
N GLY A 162 4.00 15.94 -12.59
CA GLY A 162 3.08 16.95 -12.08
C GLY A 162 2.75 16.78 -10.58
N LEU A 163 2.85 15.56 -10.05
CA LEU A 163 2.68 15.29 -8.61
C LEU A 163 3.99 15.41 -7.83
N ASP A 164 5.09 14.95 -8.42
CA ASP A 164 6.43 15.04 -7.85
C ASP A 164 7.45 15.35 -8.96
N PRO A 165 7.89 16.60 -9.07
CA PRO A 165 8.87 17.00 -10.09
C PRO A 165 10.27 16.41 -9.87
N ASP A 166 10.59 15.90 -8.67
CA ASP A 166 11.93 15.45 -8.29
C ASP A 166 12.14 13.96 -8.56
N GLN A 167 11.86 13.54 -9.80
CA GLN A 167 11.99 12.16 -10.24
C GLN A 167 12.88 12.06 -11.48
N ASP A 168 14.20 12.10 -11.30
CA ASP A 168 15.17 12.06 -12.41
C ASP A 168 14.99 10.85 -13.32
N ALA A 169 14.73 9.68 -12.74
CA ALA A 169 14.47 8.46 -13.51
C ALA A 169 13.21 8.55 -14.40
N VAL A 170 12.25 9.42 -14.08
CA VAL A 170 11.05 9.65 -14.91
C VAL A 170 11.34 10.68 -16.01
N LYS A 171 12.16 11.70 -15.72
CA LYS A 171 12.65 12.65 -16.73
C LYS A 171 13.44 11.93 -17.82
N GLU A 172 14.37 11.05 -17.44
CA GLU A 172 15.15 10.22 -18.37
C GLU A 172 14.26 9.34 -19.26
N ARG A 173 13.22 8.71 -18.68
CA ARG A 173 12.25 7.92 -19.45
C ARG A 173 11.51 8.79 -20.47
N LEU A 174 11.06 9.99 -20.09
CA LEU A 174 10.39 10.93 -20.99
C LEU A 174 11.30 11.40 -22.14
N GLU A 175 12.56 11.68 -21.85
CA GLU A 175 13.55 12.02 -22.88
C GLU A 175 13.73 10.87 -23.87
N SER A 176 13.82 9.62 -23.36
CA SER A 176 13.93 8.43 -24.22
C SER A 176 12.73 8.23 -25.15
N LEU A 177 11.53 8.67 -24.72
CA LEU A 177 10.30 8.61 -25.52
C LEU A 177 10.23 9.73 -26.57
N GLY A 178 10.82 10.89 -26.30
CA GLY A 178 10.85 12.03 -27.21
C GLY A 178 11.93 11.95 -28.31
N GLY A 179 12.88 11.02 -28.19
CA GLY A 179 13.96 10.80 -29.14
C GLY A 179 13.64 9.87 -30.32
N GLN A 180 12.40 9.39 -30.46
CA GLN A 180 12.00 8.57 -31.60
C GLN A 180 11.65 9.49 -32.80
N PRO A 181 12.40 9.42 -33.92
CA PRO A 181 12.19 10.26 -35.10
C PRO A 181 10.91 9.94 -35.87
#